data_AF-A0A0C3GGU0-F1
#
_entry.id   AF-A0A0C3GGU0-F1
#
_cell.length_a   1.000
_cell.length_b   1.000
_cell.length_c   1.000
_cell.angle_alpha   90.00
_cell.angle_beta   90.00
_cell.angle_gamma   90.00
#
_symmetry.space_group_name_H-M   'P 1'
#
loop_
_entity.id
_entity.type
_entity.pdbx_description
1 polymer ?
#
loop_
_entity_poly.entity_id
_entity_poly.type
_entity_poly.pdbx_seq_one_letter_code
_entity_poly.pdbx_strand_id
1 'polypeptide(L)'
;MLPAASKSSTAPEAEYSLLQHLSTRKPKLQATPRSKSRTNTINQGWQRPSRIAKWKDFDYASLTKCCGGLFCEMLKQTIEPMKFPHLEKDIITFADEAALEKHYISQWTHPIVMTALSHAQRQSNDRRLQPPFVKMVAGGNARSIPKHYPDWAGTRTMVPDNPNQTVNILPGDTKVSYKWKSTEIVPKEVNKHDLVQNWFWPLRQIFTYCMNFETRYGYIISDEEVVAFRVRVPHERFEEKKARGRAVLSKDRGTIEYVPIYDSTQDPGGEKRLTMNLTVWWLHLLAANNRSIQTTYGPLKDETLGGLGRAPTPPRQEVTPAASEEAVTDRASPATTIRTYENVTDSDAIISPQLSTYGQSFGPLAGPAESFTSLHSSGSSRPKRKRDSVEPEAGVSKLKKGKAKH
;
A
#
# COMPACT_ATOMS: atom_id res chain seq x y z
N MET A 1 63.20 -27.99 0.01
CA MET A 1 61.86 -28.45 0.40
C MET A 1 61.11 -27.26 0.98
N LEU A 2 60.15 -26.71 0.24
CA LEU A 2 59.29 -25.62 0.73
C LEU A 2 58.12 -26.23 1.53
N PRO A 3 57.70 -25.62 2.65
CA PRO A 3 56.62 -26.15 3.46
C PRO A 3 55.28 -26.03 2.72
N ALA A 4 54.50 -27.12 2.75
CA ALA A 4 53.20 -27.21 2.14
C ALA A 4 52.24 -26.17 2.72
N ALA A 5 51.59 -25.39 1.85
CA ALA A 5 50.58 -24.42 2.22
C ALA A 5 49.43 -25.11 2.96
N SER A 6 49.16 -24.65 4.18
CA SER A 6 48.03 -25.07 5.00
C SER A 6 46.72 -24.75 4.27
N LYS A 7 45.92 -25.78 3.98
CA LYS A 7 44.57 -25.63 3.44
C LYS A 7 43.73 -24.81 4.42
N SER A 8 43.34 -23.60 4.04
CA SER A 8 42.43 -22.78 4.83
C SER A 8 41.09 -23.49 4.94
N SER A 9 40.73 -23.88 6.16
CA SER A 9 39.38 -24.32 6.51
C SER A 9 38.43 -23.15 6.29
N THR A 10 37.78 -23.12 5.13
CA THR A 10 36.63 -22.27 4.88
C THR A 10 35.50 -22.73 5.80
N ALA A 11 35.19 -21.91 6.81
CA ALA A 11 34.01 -22.10 7.64
C ALA A 11 32.78 -22.27 6.73
N PRO A 12 31.83 -23.16 7.07
CA PRO A 12 30.61 -23.31 6.29
C PRO A 12 29.91 -21.94 6.24
N GLU A 13 29.75 -21.41 5.03
CA GLU A 13 29.02 -20.19 4.76
C GLU A 13 27.60 -20.41 5.30
N ALA A 14 27.23 -19.66 6.35
CA ALA A 14 25.97 -19.87 7.04
C ALA A 14 24.82 -19.69 6.03
N GLU A 15 24.01 -20.74 5.84
CA GLU A 15 22.89 -20.71 4.90
C GLU A 15 21.95 -19.56 5.24
N TYR A 16 21.77 -18.64 4.29
CA TYR A 16 20.92 -17.46 4.44
C TYR A 16 19.53 -17.73 3.87
N SER A 17 18.55 -17.95 4.74
CA SER A 17 17.17 -18.28 4.38
C SER A 17 16.35 -17.06 3.93
N LEU A 18 15.28 -17.31 3.18
CA LEU A 18 14.32 -16.27 2.78
C LEU A 18 13.64 -15.59 3.98
N LEU A 19 13.40 -16.32 5.07
CA LEU A 19 12.90 -15.75 6.32
C LEU A 19 13.92 -14.79 6.93
N GLN A 20 15.20 -15.16 6.99
CA GLN A 20 16.25 -14.26 7.44
C GLN A 20 16.35 -13.03 6.53
N HIS A 21 16.15 -13.21 5.22
CA HIS A 21 16.10 -12.10 4.27
C HIS A 21 14.96 -11.13 4.54
N LEU A 22 13.74 -11.63 4.68
CA LEU A 22 12.57 -10.83 5.04
C LEU A 22 12.67 -10.27 6.47
N SER A 23 13.50 -10.88 7.32
CA SER A 23 13.74 -10.42 8.70
C SER A 23 14.99 -9.54 8.83
N THR A 24 15.62 -9.17 7.71
CA THR A 24 16.82 -8.33 7.72
C THR A 24 16.53 -7.03 8.46
N ARG A 25 17.38 -6.75 9.45
CA ARG A 25 17.26 -5.55 10.27
C ARG A 25 17.38 -4.31 9.40
N LYS A 26 16.40 -3.43 9.53
CA LYS A 26 16.37 -2.14 8.86
C LYS A 26 17.60 -1.26 9.24
N PRO A 27 18.17 -0.50 8.30
CA PRO A 27 19.18 0.53 8.59
C PRO A 27 18.60 1.63 9.48
N LYS A 28 19.43 2.26 10.32
CA LYS A 28 18.95 3.36 11.16
C LYS A 28 18.54 4.53 10.26
N LEU A 29 17.33 5.03 10.45
CA LEU A 29 16.83 6.17 9.71
C LEU A 29 16.86 7.40 10.62
N GLN A 30 17.25 8.55 10.06
CA GLN A 30 17.23 9.82 10.76
C GLN A 30 16.37 10.82 10.00
N ALA A 31 15.22 11.17 10.58
CA ALA A 31 14.42 12.26 10.07
C ALA A 31 15.19 13.59 10.28
N THR A 32 15.32 14.37 9.20
CA THR A 32 15.79 15.76 9.24
C THR A 32 14.67 16.65 8.68
N PRO A 33 13.61 16.94 9.46
CA PRO A 33 12.44 17.62 8.94
C PRO A 33 12.83 19.01 8.42
N ARG A 34 12.89 19.16 7.09
CA ARG A 34 13.09 20.46 6.42
C ARG A 34 11.78 21.01 5.87
N SER A 35 10.78 20.14 5.69
CA SER A 35 9.48 20.56 5.23
C SER A 35 8.80 21.45 6.27
N LYS A 36 8.30 22.60 5.79
CA LYS A 36 7.41 23.47 6.59
C LYS A 36 6.08 22.80 6.90
N SER A 37 5.67 21.80 6.08
CA SER A 37 4.41 21.09 6.26
C SER A 37 4.59 19.93 7.23
N ARG A 38 4.04 20.09 8.44
CA ARG A 38 3.93 19.04 9.47
C ARG A 38 2.58 18.32 9.44
N THR A 39 1.73 18.63 8.48
CA THR A 39 0.37 18.09 8.39
C THR A 39 0.29 16.99 7.34
N ASN A 40 -0.61 16.04 7.57
CA ASN A 40 -0.98 15.03 6.59
C ASN A 40 -1.69 15.67 5.39
N THR A 41 -1.67 14.99 4.25
CA THR A 41 -2.51 15.35 3.10
C THR A 41 -3.99 15.28 3.52
N ILE A 42 -4.76 16.31 3.17
CA ILE A 42 -6.17 16.43 3.54
C ILE A 42 -7.01 16.45 2.27
N ASN A 43 -8.03 15.61 2.21
CA ASN A 43 -9.02 15.66 1.15
C ASN A 43 -10.42 15.27 1.67
N GLN A 44 -11.33 16.23 1.65
CA GLN A 44 -12.70 16.03 2.14
C GLN A 44 -13.50 14.98 1.34
N GLY A 45 -13.13 14.75 0.08
CA GLY A 45 -13.73 13.74 -0.80
C GLY A 45 -13.31 12.31 -0.48
N TRP A 46 -12.32 12.08 0.38
CA TRP A 46 -11.97 10.73 0.80
C TRP A 46 -13.12 10.06 1.55
N GLN A 47 -13.34 8.80 1.22
CA GLN A 47 -14.24 7.93 1.96
C GLN A 47 -13.75 7.79 3.41
N ARG A 48 -14.64 7.35 4.29
CA ARG A 48 -14.31 7.15 5.71
C ARG A 48 -14.97 5.88 6.23
N PRO A 49 -14.30 5.13 7.10
CA PRO A 49 -14.93 4.05 7.85
C PRO A 49 -15.89 4.64 8.89
N SER A 50 -16.89 3.85 9.28
CA SER A 50 -17.74 4.13 10.45
C SER A 50 -17.14 3.56 11.74
N ARG A 51 -16.24 2.58 11.65
CA ARG A 51 -15.60 1.95 12.81
C ARG A 51 -14.12 1.66 12.58
N ILE A 52 -13.32 1.81 13.62
CA ILE A 52 -11.90 1.45 13.69
C ILE A 52 -11.73 0.35 14.74
N ALA A 53 -11.04 -0.72 14.41
CA ALA A 53 -10.77 -1.84 15.32
C ALA A 53 -9.33 -2.35 15.22
N LYS A 54 -8.85 -3.06 16.25
CA LYS A 54 -7.56 -3.75 16.16
C LYS A 54 -7.71 -5.05 15.38
N TRP A 55 -6.76 -5.32 14.48
CA TRP A 55 -6.67 -6.58 13.74
C TRP A 55 -5.91 -7.62 14.59
N LYS A 56 -6.65 -8.34 15.44
CA LYS A 56 -6.06 -9.18 16.50
C LYS A 56 -5.41 -10.47 16.02
N ASP A 57 -5.82 -10.99 14.87
CA ASP A 57 -5.40 -12.29 14.33
C ASP A 57 -4.32 -12.16 13.24
N PHE A 58 -3.74 -10.97 13.05
CA PHE A 58 -2.61 -10.76 12.15
C PHE A 58 -1.30 -10.78 12.95
N ASP A 59 -0.75 -11.97 13.10
CA ASP A 59 0.49 -12.23 13.84
C ASP A 59 1.31 -13.34 13.15
N TYR A 60 2.50 -13.61 13.69
CA TYR A 60 3.40 -14.63 13.14
C TYR A 60 2.82 -16.07 13.21
N ALA A 61 1.99 -16.35 14.22
CA ALA A 61 1.37 -17.66 14.36
C ALA A 61 0.30 -17.88 13.28
N SER A 62 -0.51 -16.86 12.98
CA SER A 62 -1.43 -16.85 11.85
C SER A 62 -0.68 -16.98 10.53
N LEU A 63 0.41 -16.24 10.31
CA LEU A 63 1.26 -16.41 9.13
C LEU A 63 1.67 -17.87 8.95
N THR A 64 2.25 -18.48 9.98
CA THR A 64 2.72 -19.88 9.95
C THR A 64 1.58 -20.85 9.62
N LYS A 65 0.38 -20.63 10.15
CA LYS A 65 -0.80 -21.46 9.87
C LYS A 65 -1.35 -21.25 8.46
N CYS A 66 -1.53 -20.01 8.01
CA CYS A 66 -2.01 -19.67 6.67
C CYS A 66 -1.11 -20.24 5.57
N CYS A 67 0.20 -20.24 5.85
CA CYS A 67 1.23 -20.73 4.97
C CYS A 67 1.16 -22.25 4.71
N GLY A 68 0.36 -23.00 5.47
CA GLY A 68 -0.07 -24.37 5.13
C GLY A 68 1.08 -25.33 4.82
N GLY A 69 2.24 -25.17 5.47
CA GLY A 69 3.47 -25.91 5.19
C GLY A 69 4.22 -25.39 3.95
N LEU A 70 3.55 -25.21 2.81
CA LEU A 70 4.16 -24.75 1.55
C LEU A 70 4.97 -23.46 1.75
N PHE A 71 4.34 -22.38 2.20
CA PHE A 71 5.05 -21.10 2.35
C PHE A 71 6.03 -21.11 3.52
N CYS A 72 5.86 -22.01 4.49
CA CYS A 72 6.87 -22.21 5.53
C CYS A 72 8.13 -22.85 4.95
N GLU A 73 8.01 -23.79 4.01
CA GLU A 73 9.16 -24.33 3.27
C GLU A 73 9.80 -23.27 2.38
N MET A 74 8.98 -22.39 1.78
CA MET A 74 9.47 -21.26 0.99
C MET A 74 10.31 -20.30 1.84
N LEU A 75 9.84 -19.96 3.03
CA LEU A 75 10.57 -19.14 3.99
C LEU A 75 11.89 -19.78 4.47
N LYS A 76 11.98 -21.12 4.44
CA LYS A 76 13.21 -21.85 4.79
C LYS A 76 14.21 -21.97 3.63
N GLN A 77 13.84 -21.58 2.42
CA GLN A 77 14.77 -21.71 1.28
C GLN A 77 15.97 -20.81 1.45
N THR A 78 17.14 -21.37 1.19
CA THR A 78 18.38 -20.63 1.05
C THR A 78 18.31 -19.74 -0.18
N ILE A 79 18.71 -18.49 -0.01
CA ILE A 79 18.82 -17.51 -1.08
C ILE A 79 20.19 -16.85 -1.00
N GLU A 80 20.64 -16.33 -2.14
CA GLU A 80 21.83 -15.48 -2.17
C GLU A 80 21.57 -14.20 -1.37
N PRO A 81 22.44 -13.83 -0.41
CA PRO A 81 22.33 -12.58 0.30
C PRO A 81 22.35 -11.39 -0.67
N MET A 82 21.31 -10.55 -0.60
CA MET A 82 21.29 -9.33 -1.39
C MET A 82 22.34 -8.34 -0.88
N LYS A 83 23.11 -7.77 -1.81
CA LYS A 83 24.05 -6.69 -1.52
C LYS A 83 23.35 -5.34 -1.69
N PHE A 84 23.43 -4.48 -0.69
CA PHE A 84 22.86 -3.12 -0.69
C PHE A 84 23.98 -2.07 -0.73
N PRO A 85 24.63 -1.86 -1.90
CA PRO A 85 25.89 -1.09 -1.99
C PRO A 85 25.75 0.39 -1.58
N HIS A 86 24.54 0.95 -1.56
CA HIS A 86 24.30 2.37 -1.27
C HIS A 86 23.76 2.64 0.13
N LEU A 87 23.53 1.60 0.93
CA LEU A 87 22.99 1.70 2.29
C LEU A 87 24.06 1.37 3.34
N GLU A 88 25.33 1.32 2.92
CA GLU A 88 26.52 1.11 3.76
C GLU A 88 26.80 2.27 4.74
N LYS A 89 26.16 3.43 4.56
CA LYS A 89 26.14 4.44 5.61
C LYS A 89 25.11 4.02 6.65
N ASP A 90 25.56 3.75 7.87
CA ASP A 90 24.74 3.31 9.01
C ASP A 90 23.48 4.16 9.26
N ILE A 91 23.42 5.38 8.69
CA ILE A 91 22.33 6.33 8.85
C ILE A 91 21.85 6.83 7.48
N ILE A 92 20.56 6.64 7.21
CA ILE A 92 19.87 7.25 6.07
C ILE A 92 19.08 8.46 6.55
N THR A 93 19.41 9.63 6.02
CA THR A 93 18.70 10.88 6.34
C THR A 93 17.60 11.17 5.33
N PHE A 94 16.43 11.62 5.79
CA PHE A 94 15.31 12.00 4.91
C PHE A 94 14.57 13.22 5.47
N ALA A 95 14.01 14.04 4.58
CA ALA A 95 13.39 15.32 4.95
C ALA A 95 11.86 15.36 4.82
N ASP A 96 11.28 14.42 4.07
CA ASP A 96 9.87 14.29 3.74
C ASP A 96 9.53 12.88 3.23
N GLU A 97 8.26 12.65 2.86
CA GLU A 97 7.76 11.37 2.34
C GLU A 97 8.44 10.97 1.03
N ALA A 98 8.69 11.91 0.11
CA ALA A 98 9.33 11.63 -1.18
C ALA A 98 10.80 11.17 -1.01
N ALA A 99 11.54 11.80 -0.08
CA ALA A 99 12.88 11.36 0.27
C ALA A 99 12.88 9.98 0.93
N LEU A 100 11.92 9.69 1.83
CA LEU A 100 11.79 8.37 2.45
C LEU A 100 11.47 7.29 1.40
N GLU A 101 10.56 7.58 0.48
CA GLU A 101 10.18 6.68 -0.62
C GLU A 101 11.37 6.35 -1.52
N LYS A 102 12.08 7.38 -1.99
CA LYS A 102 13.19 7.23 -2.94
C LYS A 102 14.43 6.60 -2.31
N HIS A 103 14.83 7.05 -1.12
CA HIS A 103 16.12 6.67 -0.54
C HIS A 103 16.06 5.43 0.35
N TYR A 104 14.92 5.16 0.98
CA TYR A 104 14.78 4.00 1.86
C TYR A 104 13.87 2.93 1.25
N ILE A 105 12.60 3.25 0.98
CA ILE A 105 11.65 2.20 0.59
C ILE A 105 12.05 1.57 -0.75
N SER A 106 12.40 2.38 -1.76
CA SER A 106 12.79 1.90 -3.09
C SER A 106 14.14 1.17 -3.12
N GLN A 107 15.04 1.46 -2.19
CA GLN A 107 16.41 0.88 -2.17
C GLN A 107 16.55 -0.28 -1.18
N TRP A 108 15.67 -0.38 -0.19
CA TRP A 108 15.72 -1.40 0.87
C TRP A 108 14.50 -2.31 0.86
N THR A 109 13.34 -1.75 1.16
CA THR A 109 12.11 -2.54 1.36
C THR A 109 11.66 -3.20 0.06
N HIS A 110 11.61 -2.43 -1.03
CA HIS A 110 11.11 -2.90 -2.32
C HIS A 110 11.96 -4.04 -2.91
N PRO A 111 13.30 -3.97 -2.98
CA PRO A 111 14.13 -5.08 -3.48
C PRO A 111 14.00 -6.36 -2.64
N ILE A 112 13.91 -6.25 -1.32
CA ILE A 112 13.74 -7.40 -0.41
C ILE A 112 12.39 -8.08 -0.67
N VAL A 113 11.31 -7.30 -0.66
CA VAL A 113 9.95 -7.81 -0.89
C VAL A 113 9.82 -8.37 -2.30
N MET A 114 10.36 -7.71 -3.32
CA MET A 114 10.30 -8.17 -4.71
C MET A 114 11.08 -9.45 -4.95
N THR A 115 12.26 -9.59 -4.35
CA THR A 115 13.04 -10.84 -4.40
C THR A 115 12.23 -11.96 -3.77
N ALA A 116 11.68 -11.74 -2.59
CA ALA A 116 10.85 -12.72 -1.90
C ALA A 116 9.57 -13.11 -2.66
N LEU A 117 8.91 -12.14 -3.31
CA LEU A 117 7.75 -12.42 -4.18
C LEU A 117 8.16 -13.20 -5.43
N SER A 118 9.31 -12.91 -6.01
CA SER A 118 9.83 -13.61 -7.19
C SER A 118 10.22 -15.06 -6.87
N HIS A 119 10.85 -15.29 -5.71
CA HIS A 119 11.04 -16.64 -5.19
C HIS A 119 9.70 -17.35 -4.99
N ALA A 120 8.72 -16.64 -4.42
CA ALA A 120 7.42 -17.24 -4.20
C ALA A 120 6.73 -17.70 -5.49
N GLN A 121 6.81 -16.89 -6.54
CA GLN A 121 6.30 -17.22 -7.87
C GLN A 121 7.03 -18.41 -8.49
N ARG A 122 8.37 -18.44 -8.45
CA ARG A 122 9.17 -19.55 -9.00
C ARG A 122 8.80 -20.88 -8.35
N GLN A 123 8.74 -20.91 -7.03
CA GLN A 123 8.41 -22.14 -6.32
C GLN A 123 6.97 -22.61 -6.55
N SER A 124 6.01 -21.68 -6.65
CA SER A 124 4.66 -22.04 -7.07
C SER A 124 4.67 -22.70 -8.45
N ASN A 125 5.43 -22.14 -9.41
CA ASN A 125 5.57 -22.73 -10.74
C ASN A 125 6.20 -24.12 -10.70
N ASP A 126 7.29 -24.31 -9.95
CA ASP A 126 7.99 -25.60 -9.83
C ASP A 126 7.07 -26.70 -9.28
N ARG A 127 6.16 -26.33 -8.37
CA ARG A 127 5.15 -27.23 -7.80
C ARG A 127 3.87 -27.33 -8.61
N ARG A 128 3.84 -26.75 -9.82
CA ARG A 128 2.66 -26.69 -10.71
C ARG A 128 1.43 -26.07 -10.05
N LEU A 129 1.64 -25.20 -9.08
CA LEU A 129 0.62 -24.33 -8.52
C LEU A 129 0.51 -23.11 -9.43
N GLN A 130 -0.68 -22.54 -9.56
CA GLN A 130 -0.77 -21.26 -10.24
C GLN A 130 -0.02 -20.21 -9.39
N PRO A 131 0.94 -19.49 -9.96
CA PRO A 131 1.72 -18.55 -9.18
C PRO A 131 0.84 -17.35 -8.82
N PRO A 132 1.17 -16.64 -7.73
CA PRO A 132 0.41 -15.48 -7.32
C PRO A 132 0.47 -14.33 -8.35
N PHE A 133 1.49 -14.31 -9.23
CA PHE A 133 1.78 -13.23 -10.20
C PHE A 133 1.67 -11.83 -9.59
N VAL A 134 2.19 -11.65 -8.38
CA VAL A 134 2.14 -10.39 -7.64
C VAL A 134 3.47 -9.65 -7.61
N LYS A 135 3.42 -8.35 -7.85
CA LYS A 135 4.57 -7.44 -7.76
C LYS A 135 4.23 -6.23 -6.88
N MET A 136 5.18 -5.81 -6.06
CA MET A 136 5.15 -4.48 -5.43
C MET A 136 5.66 -3.45 -6.43
N VAL A 137 4.89 -2.40 -6.68
CA VAL A 137 5.23 -1.32 -7.62
C VAL A 137 4.89 0.02 -7.00
N ALA A 138 5.48 1.11 -7.52
CA ALA A 138 5.00 2.46 -7.25
C ALA A 138 3.53 2.57 -7.69
N GLY A 139 2.69 3.23 -6.91
CA GLY A 139 1.24 3.20 -7.13
C GLY A 139 0.78 3.92 -8.40
N GLY A 140 1.61 4.83 -8.95
CA GLY A 140 1.41 5.39 -10.30
C GLY A 140 1.49 4.35 -11.43
N ASN A 141 2.11 3.18 -11.19
CA ASN A 141 2.18 2.07 -12.15
C ASN A 141 1.01 1.09 -12.01
N ALA A 142 0.15 1.24 -10.99
CA ALA A 142 -1.07 0.45 -10.90
C ALA A 142 -2.10 1.00 -11.89
N ARG A 143 -2.72 0.11 -12.70
CA ARG A 143 -3.68 0.50 -13.74
C ARG A 143 -4.74 1.48 -13.20
N SER A 144 -4.91 2.57 -13.93
CA SER A 144 -5.66 3.77 -13.52
C SER A 144 -7.17 3.54 -13.50
N ILE A 145 -7.77 3.58 -12.30
CA ILE A 145 -9.18 3.93 -12.06
C ILE A 145 -9.34 4.47 -10.61
N PRO A 146 -8.70 5.60 -10.18
CA PRO A 146 -9.45 6.83 -9.79
C PRO A 146 -8.60 8.14 -9.70
N LYS A 147 -9.21 9.28 -9.25
CA LYS A 147 -8.58 10.61 -9.00
C LYS A 147 -7.42 10.63 -7.96
N HIS A 148 -7.21 9.54 -7.21
CA HIS A 148 -6.25 9.48 -6.10
C HIS A 148 -5.45 8.18 -6.19
N TYR A 149 -4.13 8.31 -6.29
CA TYR A 149 -3.22 7.17 -6.41
C TYR A 149 -2.55 6.89 -5.06
N PRO A 150 -2.46 5.62 -4.66
CA PRO A 150 -1.60 5.24 -3.54
C PRO A 150 -0.13 5.48 -3.94
N ASP A 151 0.75 5.66 -2.95
CA ASP A 151 2.19 5.78 -3.21
C ASP A 151 2.77 4.43 -3.69
N TRP A 152 2.20 3.32 -3.21
CA TRP A 152 2.59 1.95 -3.53
C TRP A 152 1.39 1.09 -3.90
N ALA A 153 1.63 0.03 -4.66
CA ALA A 153 0.60 -0.95 -4.97
C ALA A 153 1.20 -2.36 -5.08
N GLY A 154 0.49 -3.33 -4.50
CA GLY A 154 0.59 -4.72 -4.93
C GLY A 154 -0.26 -4.88 -6.19
N THR A 155 0.37 -5.27 -7.27
CA THR A 155 -0.30 -5.50 -8.55
C THR A 155 -0.30 -6.98 -8.89
N ARG A 156 -1.41 -7.47 -9.44
CA ARG A 156 -1.53 -8.85 -9.93
C ARG A 156 -1.82 -8.83 -11.42
N THR A 157 -1.05 -9.61 -12.19
CA THR A 157 -1.31 -9.81 -13.62
C THR A 157 -2.23 -11.01 -13.79
N MET A 158 -3.42 -10.79 -14.38
CA MET A 158 -4.43 -11.83 -14.56
C MET A 158 -4.08 -12.83 -15.67
N VAL A 159 -3.39 -12.34 -16.70
CA VAL A 159 -2.94 -13.11 -17.86
C VAL A 159 -1.44 -12.87 -18.00
N PRO A 160 -0.59 -13.92 -17.91
CA PRO A 160 0.84 -13.80 -18.18
C PRO A 160 1.09 -13.00 -19.46
N ASP A 161 2.06 -12.10 -19.43
CA ASP A 161 2.48 -11.28 -20.58
C ASP A 161 1.48 -10.22 -21.08
N ASN A 162 0.33 -10.04 -20.42
CA ASN A 162 -0.57 -8.93 -20.73
C ASN A 162 -0.56 -7.85 -19.62
N PRO A 163 0.33 -6.84 -19.71
CA PRO A 163 0.42 -5.78 -18.71
C PRO A 163 -0.89 -4.99 -18.61
N ASN A 164 -1.69 -4.94 -19.68
CA ASN A 164 -2.98 -4.25 -19.68
C ASN A 164 -4.01 -4.92 -18.76
N GLN A 165 -3.79 -6.17 -18.34
CA GLN A 165 -4.65 -6.88 -17.39
C GLN A 165 -4.10 -6.90 -15.96
N THR A 166 -3.25 -5.93 -15.65
CA THR A 166 -2.72 -5.75 -14.29
C THR A 166 -3.72 -4.97 -13.43
N VAL A 167 -4.03 -5.49 -12.25
CA VAL A 167 -4.97 -4.89 -11.31
C VAL A 167 -4.28 -4.56 -9.99
N ASN A 168 -4.63 -3.44 -9.37
CA ASN A 168 -4.23 -3.16 -7.99
C ASN A 168 -5.01 -4.09 -7.05
N ILE A 169 -4.29 -4.82 -6.20
CA ILE A 169 -4.86 -5.73 -5.22
C ILE A 169 -4.51 -5.35 -3.77
N LEU A 170 -3.56 -4.42 -3.59
CA LEU A 170 -3.06 -4.02 -2.28
C LEU A 170 -2.50 -2.60 -2.35
N PRO A 171 -3.32 -1.55 -2.15
CA PRO A 171 -2.82 -0.18 -2.05
C PRO A 171 -1.92 -0.01 -0.81
N GLY A 172 -0.87 0.79 -0.97
CA GLY A 172 0.06 1.18 0.09
C GLY A 172 0.34 2.68 0.08
N ASP A 173 0.58 3.27 1.24
CA ASP A 173 0.87 4.70 1.36
C ASP A 173 2.16 4.91 2.18
N THR A 174 2.92 5.96 1.87
CA THR A 174 4.12 6.32 2.61
C THR A 174 3.79 7.45 3.58
N LYS A 175 4.21 7.31 4.83
CA LYS A 175 4.13 8.37 5.85
C LYS A 175 5.47 8.52 6.53
N VAL A 176 5.71 9.69 7.09
CA VAL A 176 6.86 9.94 7.97
C VAL A 176 6.37 9.98 9.42
N SER A 177 7.12 9.34 10.31
CA SER A 177 6.77 9.11 11.72
C SER A 177 6.56 10.42 12.49
N TYR A 178 7.24 11.49 12.11
CA TYR A 178 7.07 12.81 12.72
C TYR A 178 5.80 13.57 12.26
N LYS A 179 5.09 13.07 11.23
CA LYS A 179 3.77 13.58 10.80
C LYS A 179 2.62 12.69 11.28
N TRP A 180 2.86 11.39 11.39
CA TRP A 180 1.83 10.41 11.75
C TRP A 180 2.43 9.14 12.33
N LYS A 181 1.80 8.61 13.39
CA LYS A 181 2.11 7.31 13.98
C LYS A 181 0.84 6.52 14.31
N SER A 182 0.92 5.21 14.27
CA SER A 182 -0.17 4.32 14.63
C SER A 182 -0.59 4.41 16.10
N THR A 183 0.29 4.89 16.97
CA THR A 183 0.00 5.13 18.40
C THR A 183 -1.09 6.18 18.60
N GLU A 184 -1.34 7.02 17.59
CA GLU A 184 -2.42 8.02 17.59
C GLU A 184 -3.79 7.40 17.25
N ILE A 185 -3.83 6.17 16.72
CA ILE A 185 -5.07 5.51 16.32
C ILE A 185 -5.84 5.04 17.55
N VAL A 186 -7.08 5.50 17.67
CA VAL A 186 -8.01 5.09 18.72
C VAL A 186 -9.06 4.12 18.14
N PRO A 187 -9.12 2.85 18.57
CA PRO A 187 -10.18 1.92 18.18
C PRO A 187 -11.53 2.35 18.78
N LYS A 188 -12.50 2.68 17.92
CA LYS A 188 -13.85 3.12 18.30
C LYS A 188 -14.77 3.25 17.09
N GLU A 189 -16.03 3.58 17.33
CA GLU A 189 -16.90 4.16 16.33
C GLU A 189 -16.44 5.59 15.98
N VAL A 190 -16.41 5.89 14.68
CA VAL A 190 -15.95 7.18 14.16
C VAL A 190 -17.06 8.20 14.31
N ASN A 191 -16.82 9.26 15.08
CA ASN A 191 -17.76 10.35 15.26
C ASN A 191 -17.39 11.58 14.41
N LYS A 192 -18.20 12.65 14.48
CA LYS A 192 -17.97 13.87 13.69
C LYS A 192 -16.66 14.58 14.03
N HIS A 193 -16.20 14.51 15.28
CA HIS A 193 -14.98 15.16 15.73
C HIS A 193 -13.74 14.48 15.13
N ASP A 194 -13.76 13.16 14.99
CA ASP A 194 -12.64 12.40 14.40
C ASP A 194 -12.36 12.81 12.95
N LEU A 195 -13.38 13.26 12.22
CA LEU A 195 -13.30 13.62 10.80
C LEU A 195 -12.37 14.81 10.51
N VAL A 196 -12.13 15.64 11.51
CA VAL A 196 -11.27 16.83 11.41
C VAL A 196 -9.91 16.62 12.09
N GLN A 197 -9.69 15.47 12.73
CA GLN A 197 -8.44 15.19 13.42
C GLN A 197 -7.34 14.80 12.43
N ASN A 198 -6.14 15.36 12.64
CA ASN A 198 -5.01 15.13 11.74
C ASN A 198 -4.57 13.66 11.65
N TRP A 199 -4.67 12.93 12.76
CA TRP A 199 -4.31 11.50 12.82
C TRP A 199 -5.24 10.62 11.98
N PHE A 200 -6.48 11.06 11.70
CA PHE A 200 -7.48 10.26 10.99
C PHE A 200 -7.35 10.34 9.47
N TRP A 201 -6.65 11.36 8.93
CA TRP A 201 -6.51 11.54 7.49
C TRP A 201 -5.85 10.36 6.76
N PRO A 202 -4.73 9.79 7.25
CA PRO A 202 -4.14 8.61 6.60
C PRO A 202 -5.08 7.39 6.61
N LEU A 203 -5.93 7.24 7.64
CA LEU A 203 -6.93 6.15 7.67
C LEU A 203 -8.02 6.36 6.61
N ARG A 204 -8.49 7.60 6.42
CA ARG A 204 -9.42 7.93 5.33
C ARG A 204 -8.81 7.66 3.96
N GLN A 205 -7.54 8.01 3.81
CA GLN A 205 -6.79 7.82 2.56
C GLN A 205 -6.69 6.33 2.20
N ILE A 206 -6.15 5.49 3.11
CA ILE A 206 -6.01 4.05 2.84
C ILE A 206 -7.37 3.37 2.66
N PHE A 207 -8.38 3.74 3.46
CA PHE A 207 -9.74 3.23 3.30
C PHE A 207 -10.31 3.59 1.92
N THR A 208 -10.10 4.82 1.45
CA THR A 208 -10.52 5.25 0.12
C THR A 208 -9.87 4.43 -0.98
N TYR A 209 -8.56 4.17 -0.87
CA TYR A 209 -7.88 3.32 -1.85
C TYR A 209 -8.47 1.90 -1.85
N CYS A 210 -8.64 1.29 -0.67
CA CYS A 210 -9.24 -0.02 -0.56
C CYS A 210 -10.63 -0.08 -1.20
N MET A 211 -11.48 0.92 -0.94
CA MET A 211 -12.80 1.00 -1.52
C MET A 211 -12.81 1.22 -3.04
N ASN A 212 -11.89 2.05 -3.56
CA ASN A 212 -11.83 2.36 -4.99
C ASN A 212 -11.31 1.17 -5.81
N PHE A 213 -10.34 0.42 -5.27
CA PHE A 213 -9.79 -0.76 -5.93
C PHE A 213 -10.52 -2.05 -5.57
N GLU A 214 -11.57 -1.97 -4.74
CA GLU A 214 -12.32 -3.13 -4.22
C GLU A 214 -11.40 -4.17 -3.56
N THR A 215 -10.45 -3.67 -2.77
CA THR A 215 -9.42 -4.47 -2.10
C THR A 215 -9.66 -4.54 -0.59
N ARG A 216 -9.48 -5.74 -0.06
CA ARG A 216 -9.65 -6.12 1.35
C ARG A 216 -8.55 -5.57 2.24
N TYR A 217 -7.35 -5.42 1.70
CA TYR A 217 -6.15 -5.11 2.46
C TYR A 217 -5.54 -3.81 1.98
N GLY A 218 -4.79 -3.16 2.86
CA GLY A 218 -3.94 -2.03 2.54
C GLY A 218 -2.84 -1.89 3.58
N TYR A 219 -1.87 -1.01 3.36
CA TYR A 219 -0.86 -0.70 4.35
C TYR A 219 -0.42 0.75 4.31
N ILE A 220 0.14 1.21 5.43
CA ILE A 220 0.94 2.43 5.51
C ILE A 220 2.34 2.02 5.94
N ILE A 221 3.37 2.48 5.24
CA ILE A 221 4.77 2.27 5.59
C ILE A 221 5.41 3.60 6.00
N SER A 222 6.22 3.56 7.05
CA SER A 222 6.97 4.72 7.55
C SER A 222 8.40 4.39 7.93
N ASP A 223 9.12 5.39 8.40
CA ASP A 223 10.47 5.24 8.95
C ASP A 223 10.52 4.55 10.32
N GLU A 224 9.40 4.27 10.98
CA GLU A 224 9.39 3.55 12.27
C GLU A 224 8.54 2.26 12.25
N GLU A 225 7.57 2.15 11.33
CA GLU A 225 6.60 1.06 11.34
C GLU A 225 5.96 0.79 9.99
N VAL A 226 5.41 -0.42 9.85
CA VAL A 226 4.36 -0.75 8.86
C VAL A 226 3.06 -0.97 9.61
N VAL A 227 1.98 -0.33 9.15
CA VAL A 227 0.62 -0.56 9.66
C VAL A 227 -0.16 -1.31 8.61
N ALA A 228 -0.52 -2.56 8.91
CA ALA A 228 -1.34 -3.40 8.05
C ALA A 228 -2.83 -3.15 8.33
N PHE A 229 -3.64 -3.10 7.27
CA PHE A 229 -5.08 -2.85 7.37
C PHE A 229 -5.91 -3.96 6.71
N ARG A 230 -7.09 -4.23 7.29
CA ARG A 230 -8.15 -5.07 6.71
C ARG A 230 -9.48 -4.30 6.72
N VAL A 231 -10.16 -4.25 5.59
CA VAL A 231 -11.39 -3.45 5.38
C VAL A 231 -12.59 -4.37 5.21
N ARG A 232 -13.70 -4.04 5.91
CA ARG A 232 -15.01 -4.70 5.77
C ARG A 232 -16.06 -3.66 5.40
N VAL A 233 -17.06 -4.05 4.61
CA VAL A 233 -18.24 -3.19 4.35
C VAL A 233 -19.54 -3.97 4.50
N PRO A 234 -20.63 -3.33 4.98
CA PRO A 234 -21.93 -3.97 5.11
C PRO A 234 -22.50 -4.45 3.78
N HIS A 235 -23.38 -5.45 3.85
CA HIS A 235 -23.98 -6.07 2.66
C HIS A 235 -24.79 -5.07 1.82
N GLU A 236 -25.55 -4.21 2.51
CA GLU A 236 -26.42 -3.17 1.94
C GLU A 236 -25.70 -2.31 0.88
N ARG A 237 -24.41 -2.05 1.11
CA ARG A 237 -23.59 -1.21 0.23
C ARG A 237 -23.33 -1.85 -1.14
N PHE A 238 -23.32 -3.17 -1.23
CA PHE A 238 -23.16 -3.87 -2.51
C PHE A 238 -24.44 -3.83 -3.35
N GLU A 239 -25.60 -3.85 -2.69
CA GLU A 239 -26.91 -3.80 -3.33
C GLU A 239 -27.32 -2.38 -3.77
N GLU A 240 -26.89 -1.34 -3.04
CA GLU A 240 -27.10 0.07 -3.42
C GLU A 240 -26.54 0.42 -4.81
N LYS A 241 -25.43 -0.21 -5.25
CA LYS A 241 -24.88 0.01 -6.60
C LYS A 241 -25.81 -0.51 -7.71
N LYS A 242 -26.67 -1.49 -7.42
CA LYS A 242 -27.58 -2.12 -8.39
C LYS A 242 -28.90 -1.35 -8.50
N ALA A 243 -29.40 -0.79 -7.40
CA ALA A 243 -30.65 -0.04 -7.36
C ALA A 243 -30.44 1.45 -7.72
N ARG A 244 -30.57 1.81 -9.01
CA ARG A 244 -30.42 3.19 -9.51
C ARG A 244 -31.46 4.22 -9.02
N GLY A 245 -32.31 3.90 -8.03
CA GLY A 245 -33.37 4.77 -7.54
C GLY A 245 -33.33 4.93 -6.03
N ARG A 246 -32.82 6.07 -5.54
CA ARG A 246 -32.71 6.45 -4.11
C ARG A 246 -31.95 5.44 -3.24
N ALA A 247 -30.62 5.50 -3.30
CA ALA A 247 -29.78 4.89 -2.28
C ALA A 247 -30.10 5.52 -0.91
N VAL A 248 -30.73 4.74 -0.03
CA VAL A 248 -30.72 5.04 1.40
C VAL A 248 -29.29 4.84 1.83
N LEU A 249 -28.48 5.91 1.87
CA LEU A 249 -27.10 5.86 2.31
C LEU A 249 -27.01 5.13 3.66
N SER A 250 -26.57 3.87 3.64
CA SER A 250 -26.36 3.12 4.88
C SER A 250 -25.48 3.95 5.83
N LYS A 251 -25.92 4.08 7.08
CA LYS A 251 -25.15 4.81 8.10
C LYS A 251 -23.80 4.15 8.36
N ASP A 252 -23.72 2.84 8.14
CA ASP A 252 -22.48 2.09 8.25
C ASP A 252 -21.71 2.12 6.92
N ARG A 253 -20.58 2.81 6.93
CA ARG A 253 -19.69 2.96 5.79
C ARG A 253 -18.64 1.85 5.73
N GLY A 254 -18.58 0.99 6.73
CA GLY A 254 -17.59 -0.08 6.87
C GLY A 254 -16.69 0.07 8.09
N THR A 255 -15.91 -0.98 8.32
CA THR A 255 -14.91 -1.06 9.39
C THR A 255 -13.52 -1.14 8.79
N ILE A 256 -12.57 -0.41 9.38
CA ILE A 256 -11.14 -0.63 9.15
C ILE A 256 -10.51 -1.28 10.39
N GLU A 257 -9.87 -2.41 10.20
CA GLU A 257 -9.06 -3.07 11.21
C GLU A 257 -7.59 -2.77 10.95
N TYR A 258 -6.78 -2.59 11.99
CA TYR A 258 -5.36 -2.28 11.85
C TYR A 258 -4.47 -3.03 12.83
N VAL A 259 -3.22 -3.27 12.44
CA VAL A 259 -2.15 -3.76 13.32
C VAL A 259 -0.84 -3.06 12.95
N PRO A 260 -0.16 -2.41 13.92
CA PRO A 260 1.15 -1.82 13.69
C PRO A 260 2.28 -2.83 13.95
N ILE A 261 3.29 -2.80 13.10
CA ILE A 261 4.50 -3.61 13.18
C ILE A 261 5.68 -2.64 13.24
N TYR A 262 6.24 -2.47 14.43
CA TYR A 262 7.31 -1.52 14.72
C TYR A 262 8.68 -2.11 14.43
N ASP A 263 9.59 -1.28 13.92
CA ASP A 263 10.98 -1.68 13.66
C ASP A 263 11.74 -2.05 14.93
N SER A 264 11.54 -1.29 16.02
CA SER A 264 12.23 -1.45 17.30
C SER A 264 11.95 -2.76 18.03
N THR A 265 10.98 -3.57 17.56
CA THR A 265 10.65 -4.87 18.16
C THR A 265 11.52 -6.02 17.64
N GLN A 266 12.47 -5.72 16.75
CA GLN A 266 13.45 -6.65 16.17
C GLN A 266 14.65 -6.84 17.09
N ASP A 267 14.45 -7.52 18.22
CA ASP A 267 15.59 -8.15 18.92
C ASP A 267 16.16 -9.23 18.01
N PRO A 268 17.48 -9.26 17.77
CA PRO A 268 18.13 -10.15 16.78
C PRO A 268 18.05 -11.66 17.09
N GLY A 269 17.31 -12.08 18.13
CA GLY A 269 17.08 -13.48 18.48
C GLY A 269 15.60 -13.89 18.56
N GLY A 270 14.66 -13.00 18.25
CA GLY A 270 13.23 -13.30 18.28
C GLY A 270 12.75 -14.02 17.02
N GLU A 271 13.06 -15.31 16.84
CA GLU A 271 12.75 -16.14 15.65
C GLU A 271 11.27 -16.18 15.19
N LYS A 272 10.33 -15.58 15.95
CA LYS A 272 8.88 -15.73 15.74
C LYS A 272 8.14 -14.40 15.81
N ARG A 273 8.61 -13.39 15.07
CA ARG A 273 7.98 -12.07 14.99
C ARG A 273 7.82 -11.61 13.55
N LEU A 274 6.81 -10.78 13.32
CA LEU A 274 6.65 -10.08 12.04
C LEU A 274 7.62 -8.91 11.98
N THR A 275 8.38 -8.81 10.91
CA THR A 275 9.16 -7.61 10.55
C THR A 275 8.37 -6.77 9.55
N MET A 276 8.84 -5.54 9.27
CA MET A 276 8.22 -4.68 8.26
C MET A 276 8.19 -5.34 6.87
N ASN A 277 9.33 -5.86 6.40
CA ASN A 277 9.44 -6.51 5.10
C ASN A 277 8.60 -7.80 5.02
N LEU A 278 8.66 -8.65 6.07
CA LEU A 278 7.85 -9.86 6.15
C LEU A 278 6.34 -9.55 6.12
N THR A 279 5.93 -8.49 6.81
CA THR A 279 4.53 -8.02 6.83
C THR A 279 4.08 -7.57 5.45
N VAL A 280 4.86 -6.73 4.77
CA VAL A 280 4.52 -6.25 3.42
C VAL A 280 4.46 -7.42 2.45
N TRP A 281 5.44 -8.33 2.47
CA TRP A 281 5.42 -9.55 1.66
C TRP A 281 4.19 -10.42 1.92
N TRP A 282 3.85 -10.66 3.19
CA TRP A 282 2.70 -11.48 3.55
C TRP A 282 1.37 -10.86 3.11
N LEU A 283 1.21 -9.54 3.24
CA LEU A 283 0.04 -8.83 2.74
C LEU A 283 -0.14 -8.98 1.23
N HIS A 284 0.95 -8.96 0.46
CA HIS A 284 0.89 -9.19 -0.99
C HIS A 284 0.35 -10.60 -1.30
N LEU A 285 0.77 -11.62 -0.55
CA LEU A 285 0.24 -12.98 -0.70
C LEU A 285 -1.22 -13.09 -0.25
N LEU A 286 -1.60 -12.49 0.88
CA LEU A 286 -2.99 -12.47 1.33
C LEU A 286 -3.91 -11.79 0.31
N ALA A 287 -3.49 -10.65 -0.23
CA ALA A 287 -4.23 -9.95 -1.27
C ALA A 287 -4.31 -10.77 -2.57
N ALA A 288 -3.24 -11.49 -2.93
CA ALA A 288 -3.26 -12.39 -4.08
C ALA A 288 -4.27 -13.54 -3.90
N ASN A 289 -4.37 -14.07 -2.68
CA ASN A 289 -5.26 -15.18 -2.34
C ASN A 289 -6.73 -14.74 -2.30
N ASN A 290 -7.03 -13.65 -1.59
CA ASN A 290 -8.37 -13.12 -1.46
C ASN A 290 -8.36 -11.60 -1.27
N ARG A 291 -8.51 -10.88 -2.38
CA ARG A 291 -8.59 -9.41 -2.37
C ARG A 291 -9.97 -8.86 -2.08
N SER A 292 -11.04 -9.64 -2.15
CA SER A 292 -12.39 -9.07 -2.21
C SER A 292 -12.84 -8.55 -0.85
N ILE A 293 -13.43 -7.35 -0.85
CA ILE A 293 -14.08 -6.81 0.34
C ILE A 293 -15.31 -7.69 0.67
N GLN A 294 -15.50 -8.02 1.95
CA GLN A 294 -16.63 -8.80 2.44
C GLN A 294 -17.23 -8.13 3.69
N THR A 295 -18.40 -8.60 4.07
CA THR A 295 -19.14 -8.14 5.26
C THR A 295 -18.50 -8.64 6.54
N THR A 296 -18.03 -9.88 6.51
CA THR A 296 -17.37 -10.56 7.61
C THR A 296 -16.20 -11.38 7.07
N TYR A 297 -15.24 -11.63 7.94
CA TYR A 297 -14.12 -12.50 7.65
C TYR A 297 -14.00 -13.53 8.76
N GLY A 298 -13.67 -14.76 8.39
CA GLY A 298 -13.21 -15.75 9.34
C GLY A 298 -11.85 -15.37 9.95
N PRO A 299 -11.40 -16.11 10.97
CA PRO A 299 -10.05 -15.97 11.50
C PRO A 299 -9.00 -16.21 10.41
N LEU A 300 -7.95 -15.38 10.40
CA LEU A 300 -6.91 -15.43 9.40
C LEU A 300 -6.21 -16.79 9.37
N LYS A 301 -5.96 -17.38 10.54
CA LYS A 301 -5.37 -18.73 10.70
C LYS A 301 -6.12 -19.85 9.95
N ASP A 302 -7.40 -19.64 9.62
CA ASP A 302 -8.23 -20.61 8.91
C ASP A 302 -8.21 -20.34 7.39
N GLU A 303 -7.66 -19.20 6.95
CA GLU A 303 -7.39 -18.92 5.55
C GLU A 303 -6.18 -19.72 5.08
N THR A 304 -6.43 -20.71 4.23
CA THR A 304 -5.34 -21.40 3.53
C THR A 304 -4.93 -20.58 2.31
N LEU A 305 -3.63 -20.33 2.14
CA LEU A 305 -3.07 -19.75 0.93
C LEU A 305 -3.12 -20.70 -0.30
N GLY A 306 -3.83 -21.83 -0.21
CA GLY A 306 -4.02 -22.79 -1.30
C GLY A 306 -4.86 -22.27 -2.47
N GLY A 307 -5.51 -21.10 -2.32
CA GLY A 307 -6.18 -20.39 -3.41
C GLY A 307 -5.25 -19.53 -4.27
N LEU A 308 -3.97 -19.39 -3.88
CA LEU A 308 -3.00 -18.61 -4.64
C LEU A 308 -2.93 -19.12 -6.08
N GLY A 309 -3.12 -18.18 -7.00
CA GLY A 309 -3.12 -18.42 -8.42
C GLY A 309 -4.45 -18.89 -9.01
N ARG A 310 -5.50 -19.24 -8.25
CA ARG A 310 -6.83 -19.31 -8.89
C ARG A 310 -7.13 -17.92 -9.48
N ALA A 311 -7.48 -17.88 -10.77
CA ALA A 311 -7.96 -16.64 -11.37
C ALA A 311 -9.04 -16.09 -10.44
N PRO A 312 -8.99 -14.79 -10.05
CA PRO A 312 -10.05 -14.18 -9.27
C PRO A 312 -11.38 -14.60 -9.84
N THR A 313 -12.13 -15.39 -9.08
CA THR A 313 -13.47 -15.74 -9.49
C THR A 313 -14.16 -14.39 -9.66
N PRO A 314 -14.65 -14.04 -10.87
CA PRO A 314 -15.40 -12.81 -11.03
C PRO A 314 -16.47 -12.81 -9.94
N PRO A 315 -16.70 -11.66 -9.26
CA PRO A 315 -17.60 -11.59 -8.12
C PRO A 315 -18.87 -12.35 -8.48
N ARG A 316 -19.13 -13.44 -7.75
CA ARG A 316 -20.22 -14.36 -8.03
C ARG A 316 -21.48 -13.51 -8.08
N GLN A 317 -22.02 -13.31 -9.27
CA GLN A 317 -23.39 -12.86 -9.39
C GLN A 317 -24.18 -14.00 -8.75
N GLU A 318 -24.63 -13.80 -7.51
CA GLU A 318 -25.64 -14.66 -6.93
C GLU A 318 -26.79 -14.65 -7.94
N VAL A 319 -26.93 -15.77 -8.64
CA VAL A 319 -28.04 -16.00 -9.54
C VAL A 319 -29.23 -16.03 -8.61
N THR A 320 -29.95 -14.91 -8.54
CA THR A 320 -31.26 -14.85 -7.89
C THR A 320 -32.05 -16.02 -8.48
N PRO A 321 -32.56 -16.96 -7.66
CA PRO A 321 -33.42 -18.01 -8.17
C PRO A 321 -34.51 -17.34 -9.00
N ALA A 322 -34.60 -17.72 -10.27
CA ALA A 322 -35.64 -17.21 -11.15
C ALA A 322 -36.98 -17.40 -10.43
N ALA A 323 -37.64 -16.29 -10.13
CA ALA A 323 -39.00 -16.33 -9.64
C ALA A 323 -39.80 -17.15 -10.65
N SER A 324 -40.37 -18.25 -10.18
CA SER A 324 -41.32 -19.06 -10.93
C SER A 324 -42.40 -18.14 -11.49
N GLU A 325 -42.46 -18.06 -12.83
CA GLU A 325 -43.55 -17.43 -13.56
C GLU A 325 -44.85 -18.14 -13.19
N GLU A 326 -45.70 -17.48 -12.40
CA GLU A 326 -47.11 -17.82 -12.33
C GLU A 326 -47.80 -17.28 -13.59
N ALA A 327 -48.50 -18.19 -14.26
CA ALA A 327 -49.27 -17.97 -15.46
C ALA A 327 -50.37 -16.91 -15.24
N VAL A 328 -50.39 -15.88 -16.10
CA VAL A 328 -51.57 -15.01 -16.27
C VAL A 328 -51.90 -14.93 -17.75
N THR A 329 -53.16 -15.28 -18.01
CA THR A 329 -53.86 -15.43 -19.29
C THR A 329 -54.06 -14.12 -20.05
N ASP A 330 -53.96 -14.23 -21.38
CA ASP A 330 -54.68 -13.53 -22.44
C ASP A 330 -55.17 -12.09 -22.21
N ARG A 331 -54.59 -11.14 -22.95
CA ARG A 331 -55.37 -10.15 -23.71
C ARG A 331 -54.57 -9.45 -24.82
N ALA A 332 -55.28 -9.21 -25.91
CA ALA A 332 -54.83 -8.82 -27.23
C ALA A 332 -54.16 -7.43 -27.35
N SER A 333 -53.33 -7.34 -28.40
CA SER A 333 -52.62 -6.18 -28.94
C SER A 333 -53.47 -4.92 -29.17
N PRO A 334 -52.82 -3.75 -29.33
CA PRO A 334 -52.72 -3.23 -30.69
C PRO A 334 -51.34 -2.69 -31.06
N ALA A 335 -51.13 -2.67 -32.38
CA ALA A 335 -49.93 -2.32 -33.13
C ALA A 335 -49.35 -0.95 -32.81
N THR A 336 -48.02 -0.84 -32.85
CA THR A 336 -47.33 0.44 -33.03
C THR A 336 -46.15 0.29 -33.99
N THR A 337 -46.12 1.21 -34.92
CA THR A 337 -45.31 1.38 -36.12
C THR A 337 -43.79 1.32 -35.90
N ILE A 338 -43.12 0.48 -36.71
CA ILE A 338 -41.67 0.49 -36.91
C ILE A 338 -41.34 1.65 -37.85
N ARG A 339 -40.59 2.65 -37.36
CA ARG A 339 -39.86 3.60 -38.21
C ARG A 339 -38.43 3.09 -38.36
N THR A 340 -38.10 2.70 -39.59
CA THR A 340 -36.73 2.54 -40.06
C THR A 340 -36.10 3.93 -40.26
N TYR A 341 -34.89 4.11 -39.74
CA TYR A 341 -33.99 5.17 -40.17
C TYR A 341 -32.70 4.52 -40.65
N GLU A 342 -32.49 4.60 -41.96
CA GLU A 342 -31.23 4.29 -42.63
C GLU A 342 -30.40 5.57 -42.81
N ASN A 343 -29.07 5.35 -42.86
CA ASN A 343 -28.00 6.20 -43.41
C ASN A 343 -27.63 7.41 -42.53
N VAL A 344 -26.36 7.77 -42.30
CA VAL A 344 -25.23 7.97 -43.22
C VAL A 344 -23.89 7.96 -42.45
N THR A 345 -22.83 7.57 -43.15
CA THR A 345 -21.39 7.56 -42.84
C THR A 345 -20.77 8.94 -42.54
N ASP A 346 -19.80 9.01 -41.62
CA ASP A 346 -18.49 9.65 -41.91
C ASP A 346 -17.41 9.38 -40.83
N SER A 347 -16.37 8.67 -41.27
CA SER A 347 -14.94 9.02 -41.30
C SER A 347 -14.23 9.74 -40.12
N ASP A 348 -13.12 9.10 -39.72
CA ASP A 348 -11.82 9.65 -39.28
C ASP A 348 -11.63 10.35 -37.92
N ALA A 349 -10.91 9.66 -37.01
CA ALA A 349 -9.56 10.07 -36.56
C ALA A 349 -9.03 9.10 -35.50
N ILE A 350 -8.09 8.24 -35.91
CA ILE A 350 -7.26 7.42 -35.02
C ILE A 350 -6.07 8.27 -34.56
N ILE A 351 -5.98 8.57 -33.27
CA ILE A 351 -4.76 9.11 -32.65
C ILE A 351 -4.19 8.04 -31.73
N SER A 352 -3.13 7.38 -32.23
CA SER A 352 -2.24 6.51 -31.45
C SER A 352 -1.35 7.34 -30.53
N PRO A 353 -1.21 7.01 -29.22
CA PRO A 353 -0.13 7.54 -28.42
C PRO A 353 1.11 6.66 -28.56
N GLN A 354 2.21 7.30 -28.98
CA GLN A 354 3.56 6.77 -29.09
C GLN A 354 4.04 6.16 -27.75
N LEU A 355 4.54 4.92 -27.82
CA LEU A 355 5.31 4.29 -26.74
C LEU A 355 6.65 5.03 -26.57
N SER A 356 6.88 5.59 -25.39
CA SER A 356 8.19 6.07 -24.96
C SER A 356 9.03 4.88 -24.51
N THR A 357 10.03 4.54 -25.32
CA THR A 357 11.10 3.59 -25.02
C THR A 357 12.20 4.30 -24.24
N TYR A 358 12.23 4.14 -22.91
CA TYR A 358 13.45 4.37 -22.14
C TYR A 358 14.22 3.05 -22.02
N GLY A 359 15.22 2.90 -22.88
CA GLY A 359 16.20 1.82 -22.82
C GLY A 359 17.14 2.03 -21.63
N GLN A 360 17.23 1.03 -20.75
CA GLN A 360 18.34 0.88 -19.82
C GLN A 360 19.50 0.21 -20.57
N SER A 361 20.60 0.95 -20.71
CA SER A 361 21.90 0.42 -21.08
C SER A 361 22.90 0.96 -20.05
N PHE A 362 23.41 0.09 -19.20
CA PHE A 362 24.59 0.36 -18.38
C PHE A 362 25.71 -0.53 -18.90
N GLY A 363 26.72 0.10 -19.49
CA GLY A 363 28.04 -0.46 -19.76
C GLY A 363 29.12 0.50 -19.25
N PRO A 364 30.26 0.01 -18.74
CA PRO A 364 31.18 0.80 -17.93
C PRO A 364 32.25 1.48 -18.78
N LEU A 365 32.62 2.71 -18.42
CA LEU A 365 33.90 3.30 -18.84
C LEU A 365 34.60 3.92 -17.63
N ALA A 366 35.77 3.35 -17.36
CA ALA A 366 36.80 3.91 -16.51
C ALA A 366 37.55 5.04 -17.25
N GLY A 367 38.05 6.03 -16.51
CA GLY A 367 39.05 6.99 -16.99
C GLY A 367 38.81 8.43 -16.54
N PRO A 368 39.86 9.26 -16.45
CA PRO A 368 40.25 9.87 -15.17
C PRO A 368 39.98 11.37 -15.05
N ALA A 369 40.25 11.85 -13.83
CA ALA A 369 40.14 13.20 -13.31
C ALA A 369 40.72 14.29 -14.21
N GLU A 370 39.97 15.40 -14.36
CA GLU A 370 40.55 16.73 -14.50
C GLU A 370 39.74 17.78 -13.71
N SER A 371 40.51 18.60 -13.03
CA SER A 371 40.17 19.82 -12.31
C SER A 371 39.50 20.86 -13.20
N PHE A 372 38.43 21.51 -12.73
CA PHE A 372 38.10 22.85 -13.21
C PHE A 372 37.76 23.82 -12.08
N THR A 373 38.38 24.97 -12.22
CA THR A 373 38.43 26.14 -11.37
C THR A 373 37.11 26.91 -11.27
N SER A 374 36.91 27.50 -10.10
CA SER A 374 36.16 28.73 -9.79
C SER A 374 35.78 29.61 -10.97
N LEU A 375 34.48 29.91 -11.10
CA LEU A 375 33.99 31.13 -11.73
C LEU A 375 32.91 31.78 -10.85
N HIS A 376 33.23 32.99 -10.42
CA HIS A 376 32.30 33.96 -9.84
C HIS A 376 31.17 34.28 -10.82
N SER A 377 29.95 34.38 -10.31
CA SER A 377 28.86 35.09 -10.96
C SER A 377 28.18 36.00 -9.95
N SER A 378 28.23 37.28 -10.28
CA SER A 378 27.74 38.45 -9.57
C SER A 378 26.26 38.70 -9.86
N GLY A 379 25.55 39.10 -8.80
CA GLY A 379 24.56 40.19 -8.80
C GLY A 379 23.35 40.13 -9.74
N SER A 380 22.16 39.98 -9.16
CA SER A 380 21.05 40.92 -9.42
C SER A 380 19.99 40.83 -8.34
N SER A 381 20.01 41.81 -7.43
CA SER A 381 19.04 42.04 -6.37
C SER A 381 17.85 42.84 -6.90
N ARG A 382 16.63 42.32 -6.75
CA ARG A 382 15.38 43.09 -6.87
C ARG A 382 14.81 43.43 -5.48
N PRO A 383 14.38 44.67 -5.22
CA PRO A 383 13.99 45.13 -3.89
C PRO A 383 12.59 44.64 -3.50
N LYS A 384 12.46 44.10 -2.28
CA LYS A 384 11.17 43.81 -1.64
C LYS A 384 10.68 45.06 -0.91
N ARG A 385 9.45 45.48 -1.25
CA ARG A 385 8.67 46.52 -0.56
C ARG A 385 8.52 46.18 0.93
N LYS A 386 8.94 47.10 1.80
CA LYS A 386 8.58 47.18 3.21
C LYS A 386 7.06 47.37 3.33
N ARG A 387 6.42 46.59 4.19
CA ARG A 387 5.09 46.88 4.74
C ARG A 387 5.29 47.03 6.24
N ASP A 388 5.17 48.27 6.70
CA ASP A 388 5.25 48.63 8.10
C ASP A 388 4.08 47.97 8.84
N SER A 389 4.41 47.23 9.89
CA SER A 389 3.44 46.66 10.82
C SER A 389 3.63 47.38 12.15
N VAL A 390 2.63 48.18 12.49
CA VAL A 390 2.49 48.93 13.73
C VAL A 390 2.23 47.94 14.87
N GLU A 391 3.09 47.96 15.90
CA GLU A 391 2.84 47.34 17.20
C GLU A 391 1.69 48.06 17.94
N PRO A 392 0.82 47.34 18.66
CA PRO A 392 0.12 47.93 19.79
C PRO A 392 0.71 47.45 21.12
N GLU A 393 0.89 48.45 21.97
CA GLU A 393 1.45 48.43 23.32
C GLU A 393 0.72 47.50 24.29
N ALA A 394 1.51 46.99 25.25
CA ALA A 394 1.06 46.22 26.39
C ALA A 394 0.26 47.09 27.38
N GLY A 395 -1.04 46.80 27.50
CA GLY A 395 -1.94 47.40 28.49
C GLY A 395 -1.99 46.61 29.80
N VAL A 396 -1.65 47.30 30.89
CA VAL A 396 -1.61 46.88 32.29
C VAL A 396 -3.01 46.66 32.91
N SER A 397 -3.10 45.61 33.75
CA SER A 397 -3.97 45.34 34.92
C SER A 397 -5.45 45.77 34.93
N LYS A 398 -6.33 44.83 35.33
CA LYS A 398 -7.29 45.04 36.44
C LYS A 398 -7.60 43.72 37.16
N LEU A 399 -7.27 43.69 38.46
CA LEU A 399 -7.82 42.76 39.45
C LEU A 399 -9.35 42.87 39.48
N LYS A 400 -10.05 41.73 39.49
CA LYS A 400 -11.43 41.63 40.01
C LYS A 400 -11.48 40.63 41.17
N LYS A 401 -11.62 41.19 42.37
CA LYS A 401 -12.10 40.50 43.57
C LYS A 401 -13.63 40.45 43.56
N GLY A 402 -14.17 39.37 44.11
CA GLY A 402 -15.56 39.27 44.60
C GLY A 402 -16.24 38.00 44.10
N LYS A 403 -17.03 37.27 44.89
CA LYS A 403 -17.42 37.38 46.30
C LYS A 403 -18.08 36.01 46.58
N ALA A 404 -17.62 35.29 47.59
CA ALA A 404 -18.37 34.15 48.12
C ALA A 404 -19.50 34.69 49.00
N LYS A 405 -20.69 34.10 48.86
CA LYS A 405 -21.78 34.22 49.85
C LYS A 405 -22.28 32.82 50.16
N HIS A 406 -22.30 32.56 51.47
CA HIS A 406 -23.21 31.65 52.15
C HIS A 406 -24.66 32.07 51.93
#